data_AF-A0A538HEF7-F1
#
_entry.id   AF-A0A538HEF7-F1
#
_cell.length_a   1.000
_cell.length_b   1.000
_cell.length_c   1.000
_cell.angle_alpha   90.00
_cell.angle_beta   90.00
_cell.angle_gamma   90.00
#
_symmetry.space_group_name_H-M   'P 1'
#
loop_
_entity.id
_entity.type
_entity.pdbx_description
1 polymer ?
#
loop_
_entity_poly.entity_id
_entity_poly.type
_entity_poly.pdbx_seq_one_letter_code
_entity_poly.pdbx_strand_id
1 'polypeptide(L)'
;RFGADFADILEAQQGESGEGENGHELAGSRATVWHQRDGYRRETIVAFRRNDVQLEEGRAVFDLHLGPHEEWKTCVDVVPVVDGRKRPALLRCESFRKPEPELPLALPEWLGQAPYVECAAEPLVQTYRQSLLDLGALRIRPTKGVGHAMPAGGLPWFMTAFGRDSLVTSYFALPVQPTLAEATLQALAELQATEYDDFRDAEPGKIMHELRRGVLAQSGVTPHSPYYGTHDATLLFLIVLDEYERWTGDEALVRRLEGAARAAVSWLEGPADLDGDGFLEYCSRSSKGLRNLCWKDSGDSILFPDGTCAEPPIATCEIQGYAYDARLRTARLAREVWNDPALAERLERDAAALRERFDEVFWLGRRRFYALALDGEKRPVDTLTSNVGHLLWSGIVPPERAEILVRRLLGKDMFSGWGIRTMSARERPYSPLRYHVGTVWPHDTALAAEGMRRYGFREEASGVAHALLEAAHRFGHRLPEVFAGFERDGAEVPVSYPGAMTPQSWSAAAPLLALRTLLGLDVVDGELEASPNLPDDLRGLSVRGIPFRGGRRDVP
;
A
#
# COMPACT_ATOMS: atom_id res chain seq x y z
N ARG A 1 -7.75 1.73 35.24
CA ARG A 1 -6.36 1.22 35.33
C ARG A 1 -5.56 1.88 34.21
N PHE A 2 -4.27 2.10 34.39
CA PHE A 2 -3.39 2.63 33.37
C PHE A 2 -2.06 1.86 33.39
N GLY A 3 -1.37 1.85 32.26
CA GLY A 3 -0.10 1.16 32.06
C GLY A 3 0.34 1.28 30.61
N ALA A 4 1.58 0.89 30.35
CA ALA A 4 2.13 0.73 29.01
C ALA A 4 3.21 -0.35 29.09
N ASP A 5 3.20 -1.30 28.15
CA ASP A 5 4.23 -2.33 28.04
C ASP A 5 5.52 -1.79 27.38
N PHE A 6 5.42 -0.68 26.64
CA PHE A 6 6.50 -0.06 25.87
C PHE A 6 7.18 -1.02 24.88
N ALA A 7 6.54 -2.14 24.57
CA ALA A 7 7.05 -3.13 23.64
C ALA A 7 7.26 -2.47 22.27
N ASP A 8 8.38 -2.79 21.62
CA ASP A 8 8.50 -2.47 20.20
C ASP A 8 7.38 -3.20 19.45
N ILE A 9 6.84 -2.58 18.41
CA ILE A 9 5.70 -3.16 17.67
C ILE A 9 6.03 -4.56 17.12
N LEU A 10 7.29 -4.82 16.77
CA LEU A 10 7.75 -6.13 16.30
C LEU A 10 7.80 -7.18 17.42
N GLU A 11 8.09 -6.78 18.65
CA GLU A 11 8.05 -7.64 19.84
C GLU A 11 6.59 -7.93 20.22
N ALA A 12 5.75 -6.88 20.22
CA ALA A 12 4.32 -7.00 20.52
C ALA A 12 3.60 -7.95 19.56
N GLN A 13 3.99 -7.97 18.27
CA GLN A 13 3.48 -8.95 17.29
C GLN A 13 3.77 -10.40 17.67
N GLN A 14 4.86 -10.65 18.39
CA GLN A 14 5.26 -11.98 18.86
C GLN A 14 4.69 -12.30 20.24
N GLY A 15 3.91 -11.38 20.83
CA GLY A 15 3.43 -11.49 22.20
C GLY A 15 4.53 -11.27 23.24
N GLU A 16 5.64 -10.63 22.84
CA GLU A 16 6.79 -10.36 23.67
C GLU A 16 6.81 -8.90 24.13
N SER A 17 7.61 -8.62 25.15
CA SER A 17 7.95 -7.27 25.57
C SER A 17 9.44 -7.26 25.83
N GLY A 18 10.18 -6.39 25.16
CA GLY A 18 11.63 -6.33 25.26
C GLY A 18 12.15 -6.17 26.69
N GLU A 19 13.41 -6.55 26.90
CA GLU A 19 14.09 -6.36 28.18
C GLU A 19 14.32 -4.87 28.48
N GLY A 20 14.22 -4.47 29.74
CA GLY A 20 14.52 -3.10 30.17
C GLY A 20 13.99 -2.78 31.56
N GLU A 21 14.22 -1.55 32.00
CA GLU A 21 13.76 -1.05 33.29
C GLU A 21 12.46 -0.27 33.12
N ASN A 22 11.45 -0.64 33.91
CA ASN A 22 10.16 0.05 33.96
C ASN A 22 10.05 0.85 35.26
N GLY A 23 9.32 1.96 35.21
CA GLY A 23 8.97 2.68 36.43
C GLY A 23 7.73 3.55 36.31
N HIS A 24 7.30 4.01 37.49
CA HIS A 24 6.12 4.82 37.68
C HIS A 24 6.45 6.03 38.55
N GLU A 25 5.96 7.20 38.17
CA GLU A 25 6.04 8.42 38.98
C GLU A 25 4.64 9.01 39.11
N LEU A 26 4.18 9.21 40.35
CA LEU A 26 2.87 9.79 40.66
C LEU A 26 3.07 11.20 41.22
N ALA A 27 2.44 12.19 40.60
CA ALA A 27 2.55 13.59 41.01
C ALA A 27 1.22 14.32 40.83
N GLY A 28 0.53 14.63 41.94
CA GLY A 28 -0.77 15.28 41.93
C GLY A 28 -1.80 14.47 41.15
N SER A 29 -2.40 15.06 40.10
CA SER A 29 -3.35 14.39 39.21
C SER A 29 -2.68 13.77 37.96
N ARG A 30 -1.38 13.47 38.02
CA ARG A 30 -0.61 12.91 36.89
C ARG A 30 0.10 11.62 37.31
N ALA A 31 0.05 10.63 36.43
CA ALA A 31 0.86 9.44 36.49
C ALA A 31 1.77 9.38 35.26
N THR A 32 3.08 9.28 35.47
CA THR A 32 4.05 9.02 34.39
C THR A 32 4.44 7.55 34.48
N VAL A 33 4.25 6.82 33.38
CA VAL A 33 4.83 5.48 33.21
C VAL A 33 6.01 5.60 32.25
N TRP A 34 7.09 4.88 32.48
CA TRP A 34 8.28 4.97 31.61
C TRP A 34 8.98 3.62 31.49
N HIS A 35 9.69 3.46 30.37
CA HIS A 35 10.56 2.34 30.08
C HIS A 35 11.91 2.85 29.56
N GLN A 36 12.99 2.19 29.98
CA GLN A 36 14.35 2.49 29.57
C GLN A 36 15.10 1.21 29.20
N ARG A 37 15.67 1.20 27.98
CA ARG A 37 16.45 0.09 27.43
C ARG A 37 17.57 0.65 26.56
N ASP A 38 18.80 0.19 26.74
CA ASP A 38 19.94 0.52 25.87
C ASP A 38 20.12 2.03 25.59
N GLY A 39 19.89 2.87 26.61
CA GLY A 39 19.96 4.34 26.48
C GLY A 39 18.74 5.00 25.81
N TYR A 40 17.78 4.21 25.34
CA TYR A 40 16.50 4.67 24.81
C TYR A 40 15.44 4.73 25.91
N ARG A 41 14.88 5.91 26.14
CA ARG A 41 13.82 6.13 27.15
C ARG A 41 12.54 6.61 26.49
N ARG A 42 11.42 5.98 26.85
CA ARG A 42 10.06 6.36 26.46
C ARG A 42 9.20 6.52 27.68
N GLU A 43 8.34 7.53 27.68
CA GLU A 43 7.42 7.77 28.79
C GLU A 43 6.03 8.08 28.25
N THR A 44 5.02 7.77 29.04
CA THR A 44 3.64 8.16 28.81
C THR A 44 3.10 8.83 30.06
N ILE A 45 2.67 10.07 29.92
CA ILE A 45 2.03 10.82 31.01
C ILE A 45 0.53 10.67 30.86
N VAL A 46 -0.13 10.13 31.87
CA VAL A 46 -1.58 10.08 32.02
C VAL A 46 -1.98 11.20 32.98
N ALA A 47 -2.55 12.28 32.45
CA ALA A 47 -2.94 13.45 33.21
C ALA A 47 -4.46 13.54 33.36
N PHE A 48 -4.93 13.56 34.60
CA PHE A 48 -6.33 13.73 34.95
C PHE A 48 -6.63 15.20 35.20
N ARG A 49 -7.65 15.74 34.54
CA ARG A 49 -8.01 17.17 34.67
C ARG A 49 -8.51 17.52 36.07
N ARG A 50 -9.15 16.56 36.76
CA ARG A 50 -9.65 16.76 38.12
C ARG A 50 -8.61 16.36 39.16
N ASN A 51 -8.60 17.09 40.28
CA ASN A 51 -7.67 16.88 41.39
C ASN A 51 -8.22 15.92 42.46
N ASP A 52 -9.47 15.48 42.34
CA ASP A 52 -10.12 14.49 43.22
C ASP A 52 -9.80 13.04 42.84
N VAL A 53 -8.91 12.85 41.85
CA VAL A 53 -8.37 11.53 41.53
C VAL A 53 -7.43 11.06 42.64
N GLN A 54 -7.64 9.84 43.11
CA GLN A 54 -6.67 9.12 43.93
C GLN A 54 -5.82 8.26 43.00
N LEU A 55 -4.52 8.48 42.98
CA LEU A 55 -3.58 7.73 42.14
C LEU A 55 -2.82 6.70 42.98
N GLU A 56 -2.85 5.47 42.49
CA GLU A 56 -2.01 4.35 42.93
C GLU A 56 -1.22 3.84 41.72
N GLU A 57 -0.24 2.97 41.95
CA GLU A 57 0.49 2.33 40.87
C GLU A 57 -0.46 1.56 39.94
N GLY A 58 -0.49 1.97 38.66
CA GLY A 58 -1.36 1.40 37.63
C GLY A 58 -2.86 1.66 37.79
N ARG A 59 -3.29 2.50 38.75
CA ARG A 59 -4.72 2.73 39.03
C ARG A 59 -5.02 4.19 39.37
N ALA A 60 -6.11 4.69 38.78
CA ALA A 60 -6.73 5.96 39.12
C ALA A 60 -8.14 5.66 39.65
N VAL A 61 -8.47 6.21 40.81
CA VAL A 61 -9.73 5.99 41.52
C VAL A 61 -10.45 7.32 41.70
N PHE A 62 -11.76 7.32 41.45
CA PHE A 62 -12.65 8.45 41.69
C PHE A 62 -13.79 7.97 42.59
N ASP A 63 -13.91 8.57 43.77
CA ASP A 63 -15.02 8.31 44.68
C ASP A 63 -16.18 9.26 44.36
N LEU A 64 -17.25 8.72 43.77
CA LEU A 64 -18.37 9.50 43.26
C LEU A 64 -19.61 9.33 44.14
N HIS A 65 -20.24 10.43 44.51
CA HIS A 65 -21.60 10.48 45.06
C HIS A 65 -22.43 11.42 44.19
N LEU A 66 -23.44 10.89 43.49
CA LEU A 66 -24.26 11.65 42.56
C LEU A 66 -25.72 11.64 43.00
N GLY A 67 -26.32 12.83 43.13
CA GLY A 67 -27.76 12.99 43.36
C GLY A 67 -28.61 12.76 42.10
N PRO A 68 -29.96 12.78 42.22
CA PRO A 68 -30.84 12.70 41.06
C PRO A 68 -30.53 13.80 40.03
N HIS A 69 -30.30 13.39 38.78
CA HIS A 69 -29.95 14.26 37.64
C HIS A 69 -28.57 14.96 37.72
N GLU A 70 -27.70 14.58 38.65
CA GLU A 70 -26.33 15.10 38.69
C GLU A 70 -25.43 14.40 37.66
N GLU A 71 -24.62 15.17 36.94
CA GLU A 71 -23.67 14.67 35.96
C GLU A 71 -22.22 14.89 36.43
N TRP A 72 -21.40 13.84 36.33
CA TRP A 72 -19.96 13.94 36.55
C TRP A 72 -19.19 13.71 35.25
N LYS A 73 -18.22 14.59 34.97
CA LYS A 73 -17.37 14.55 33.77
C LYS A 73 -15.92 14.82 34.16
N THR A 74 -14.99 14.10 33.55
CA THR A 74 -13.55 14.34 33.65
C THR A 74 -12.90 14.11 32.29
N CYS A 75 -11.66 14.60 32.15
CA CYS A 75 -10.83 14.37 30.99
C CYS A 75 -9.51 13.73 31.41
N VAL A 76 -9.04 12.82 30.56
CA VAL A 76 -7.77 12.12 30.70
C VAL A 76 -6.94 12.40 29.47
N ASP A 77 -5.86 13.15 29.64
CA ASP A 77 -4.91 13.40 28.56
C ASP A 77 -3.82 12.30 28.63
N VAL A 78 -3.60 11.60 27.52
CA VAL A 78 -2.52 10.62 27.38
C VAL A 78 -1.45 11.25 26.49
N VAL A 79 -0.28 11.51 27.08
CA VAL A 79 0.76 12.34 26.47
C VAL A 79 2.06 11.54 26.36
N PRO A 80 2.49 11.15 25.15
CA PRO A 80 3.77 10.50 24.98
C PRO A 80 4.92 11.50 25.17
N VAL A 81 5.98 11.05 25.82
CA VAL A 81 7.26 11.74 25.95
C VAL A 81 8.28 11.00 25.13
N VAL A 82 8.82 11.69 24.13
CA VAL A 82 9.74 11.13 23.14
C VAL A 82 11.01 11.97 23.20
N ASP A 83 12.14 11.32 23.47
CA ASP A 83 13.46 11.95 23.58
C ASP A 83 13.47 13.12 24.59
N GLY A 84 12.86 12.89 25.75
CA GLY A 84 12.72 13.88 26.83
C GLY A 84 11.76 15.03 26.53
N ARG A 85 11.08 15.03 25.38
CA ARG A 85 10.13 16.08 24.98
C ARG A 85 8.70 15.56 25.02
N LYS A 86 7.86 16.25 25.80
CA LYS A 86 6.41 16.00 25.80
C LYS A 86 5.84 16.35 24.43
N ARG A 87 5.18 15.39 23.79
CA ARG A 87 4.39 15.68 22.59
C ARG A 87 3.11 16.38 23.02
N PRO A 88 2.58 17.33 22.24
CA PRO A 88 1.26 17.87 22.53
C PRO A 88 0.22 16.75 22.44
N ALA A 89 -0.71 16.69 23.38
CA ALA A 89 -1.90 15.83 23.23
C ALA A 89 -2.64 16.23 21.95
N LEU A 90 -2.78 15.29 21.02
CA LEU A 90 -3.46 15.49 19.74
C LEU A 90 -4.96 15.71 19.94
N LEU A 91 -5.56 14.96 20.87
CA LEU A 91 -6.95 15.07 21.29
C LEU A 91 -6.99 15.52 22.74
N ARG A 92 -7.15 16.83 22.97
CA ARG A 92 -7.38 17.40 24.31
C ARG A 92 -8.85 17.31 24.68
N CYS A 93 -9.11 17.43 25.97
CA CYS A 93 -10.45 17.70 26.50
C CYS A 93 -11.17 18.80 25.68
N GLU A 94 -12.41 18.55 25.28
CA GLU A 94 -13.24 19.46 24.46
C GLU A 94 -12.71 19.76 23.03
N SER A 95 -11.63 19.09 22.57
CA SER A 95 -11.01 19.35 21.26
C SER A 95 -11.38 18.37 20.15
N PHE A 96 -12.31 17.43 20.37
CA PHE A 96 -12.78 16.46 19.36
C PHE A 96 -13.32 17.09 18.05
N ARG A 97 -13.43 18.42 17.98
CA ARG A 97 -13.88 19.19 16.81
C ARG A 97 -12.86 20.22 16.30
N LYS A 98 -11.66 20.29 16.86
CA LYS A 98 -10.61 21.25 16.42
C LYS A 98 -9.66 20.59 15.41
N PRO A 99 -9.12 21.33 14.44
CA PRO A 99 -8.13 20.81 13.51
C PRO A 99 -6.93 20.23 14.26
N GLU A 100 -6.43 19.08 13.81
CA GLU A 100 -5.18 18.53 14.33
C GLU A 100 -4.01 19.43 13.92
N PRO A 101 -3.17 19.91 14.85
CA PRO A 101 -2.09 20.86 14.53
C PRO A 101 -1.04 20.33 13.54
N GLU A 102 -0.96 19.00 13.39
CA GLU A 102 0.05 18.32 12.59
C GLU A 102 -0.50 17.69 11.30
N LEU A 103 -1.79 17.85 10.99
CA LEU A 103 -2.34 17.47 9.69
C LEU A 103 -2.75 18.75 8.93
N PRO A 104 -2.20 18.99 7.73
CA PRO A 104 -2.49 20.19 6.93
C PRO A 104 -3.99 20.39 6.62
N LEU A 105 -4.73 19.28 6.49
CA LEU A 105 -6.17 19.27 6.22
C LEU A 105 -6.91 18.43 7.26
N ALA A 106 -7.83 19.06 7.99
CA ALA A 106 -8.69 18.37 8.94
C ALA A 106 -9.56 17.32 8.21
N LEU A 107 -9.94 16.24 8.90
CA LEU A 107 -10.68 15.14 8.27
C LEU A 107 -11.96 15.60 7.54
N PRO A 108 -12.84 16.47 8.09
CA PRO A 108 -14.03 16.93 7.37
C PRO A 108 -13.72 17.71 6.09
N GLU A 109 -12.67 18.53 6.11
CA GLU A 109 -12.25 19.32 4.96
C GLU A 109 -11.68 18.40 3.87
N TRP A 110 -10.83 17.44 4.26
CA TRP A 110 -10.27 16.46 3.35
C TRP A 110 -11.35 15.57 2.71
N LEU A 111 -12.33 15.11 3.50
CA LEU A 111 -13.49 14.38 2.96
C LEU A 111 -14.33 15.24 2.00
N GLY A 112 -14.46 16.54 2.26
CA GLY A 112 -15.17 17.48 1.38
C GLY A 112 -14.47 17.75 0.04
N GLN A 113 -13.20 17.37 -0.10
CA GLN A 113 -12.47 17.46 -1.38
C GLN A 113 -12.77 16.28 -2.31
N ALA A 114 -13.22 15.14 -1.77
CA ALA A 114 -13.50 13.94 -2.54
C ALA A 114 -14.72 14.12 -3.46
N PRO A 115 -14.75 13.40 -4.61
CA PRO A 115 -15.92 13.35 -5.47
C PRO A 115 -17.17 12.80 -4.77
N TYR A 116 -18.34 13.16 -5.29
CA TYR A 116 -19.60 12.59 -4.85
C TYR A 116 -19.98 11.41 -5.73
N VAL A 117 -20.19 10.23 -5.14
CA VAL A 117 -20.67 9.04 -5.81
C VAL A 117 -22.19 8.93 -5.64
N GLU A 118 -22.91 8.82 -6.75
CA GLU A 118 -24.36 8.67 -6.80
C GLU A 118 -24.71 7.36 -7.49
N CYS A 119 -25.41 6.45 -6.79
CA CYS A 119 -25.83 5.15 -7.32
C CYS A 119 -27.03 4.63 -6.51
N ALA A 120 -27.91 3.87 -7.13
CA ALA A 120 -29.01 3.20 -6.42
C ALA A 120 -28.53 2.06 -5.52
N ALA A 121 -27.36 1.48 -5.81
CA ALA A 121 -26.72 0.46 -5.00
C ALA A 121 -26.08 1.08 -3.74
N GLU A 122 -26.87 1.18 -2.67
CA GLU A 122 -26.42 1.70 -1.38
C GLU A 122 -25.12 1.03 -0.86
N PRO A 123 -24.89 -0.30 -1.01
CA PRO A 123 -23.64 -0.91 -0.58
C PRO A 123 -22.39 -0.31 -1.24
N LEU A 124 -22.46 0.08 -2.52
CA LEU A 124 -21.36 0.73 -3.23
C LEU A 124 -21.05 2.10 -2.63
N VAL A 125 -22.08 2.90 -2.38
CA VAL A 125 -21.94 4.25 -1.79
C VAL A 125 -21.35 4.17 -0.38
N GLN A 126 -21.76 3.18 0.41
CA GLN A 126 -21.23 2.94 1.75
C GLN A 126 -19.77 2.50 1.72
N THR A 127 -19.41 1.58 0.82
CA THR A 127 -18.02 1.15 0.61
C THR A 127 -17.14 2.32 0.19
N TYR A 128 -17.58 3.16 -0.75
CA TYR A 128 -16.85 4.36 -1.16
C TYR A 128 -16.57 5.31 0.02
N ARG A 129 -17.59 5.60 0.84
CA ARG A 129 -17.45 6.44 2.03
C ARG A 129 -16.52 5.82 3.07
N GLN A 130 -16.62 4.52 3.28
CA GLN A 130 -15.77 3.80 4.24
C GLN A 130 -14.31 3.79 3.80
N SER A 131 -14.03 3.58 2.50
CA SER A 131 -12.70 3.73 1.90
C SER A 131 -12.09 5.10 2.19
N LEU A 132 -12.85 6.18 2.00
CA LEU A 132 -12.38 7.54 2.31
C LEU A 132 -12.08 7.71 3.81
N LEU A 133 -12.97 7.25 4.69
CA LEU A 133 -12.77 7.36 6.14
C LEU A 133 -11.51 6.61 6.59
N ASP A 134 -11.28 5.41 6.06
CA ASP A 134 -10.13 4.58 6.39
C ASP A 134 -8.83 5.21 5.87
N LEU A 135 -8.79 5.68 4.62
CA LEU A 135 -7.64 6.41 4.09
C LEU A 135 -7.39 7.71 4.88
N GLY A 136 -8.45 8.43 5.25
CA GLY A 136 -8.36 9.65 6.06
C GLY A 136 -7.74 9.41 7.44
N ALA A 137 -8.04 8.27 8.06
CA ALA A 137 -7.49 7.82 9.34
C ALA A 137 -6.05 7.28 9.25
N LEU A 138 -5.65 6.78 8.08
CA LEU A 138 -4.30 6.25 7.82
C LEU A 138 -3.31 7.33 7.32
N ARG A 139 -3.68 8.62 7.31
CA ARG A 139 -2.79 9.71 6.88
C ARG A 139 -1.67 9.95 7.89
N ILE A 140 -0.42 9.93 7.43
CA ILE A 140 0.79 10.19 8.23
C ILE A 140 1.78 11.12 7.52
N ARG A 141 2.70 11.71 8.28
CA ARG A 141 3.83 12.50 7.76
C ARG A 141 5.15 11.94 8.28
N PRO A 142 5.89 11.14 7.48
CA PRO A 142 7.17 10.60 7.93
C PRO A 142 8.27 11.65 8.00
N THR A 143 8.13 12.78 7.32
CA THR A 143 9.06 13.92 7.41
C THR A 143 8.28 15.20 7.68
N LYS A 144 8.99 16.27 8.08
CA LYS A 144 8.39 17.58 8.34
C LYS A 144 8.30 18.46 7.08
N GLY A 145 9.00 18.09 6.01
CA GLY A 145 9.15 18.88 4.79
C GLY A 145 7.93 18.82 3.85
N VAL A 146 7.09 17.80 4.01
CA VAL A 146 5.96 17.54 3.09
C VAL A 146 4.70 18.30 3.51
N GLY A 147 4.09 18.99 2.54
CA GLY A 147 2.92 19.84 2.72
C GLY A 147 1.59 19.09 2.90
N HIS A 148 1.56 17.79 2.59
CA HIS A 148 0.42 16.89 2.74
C HIS A 148 0.81 15.61 3.50
N ALA A 149 -0.15 14.72 3.74
CA ALA A 149 0.07 13.45 4.44
C ALA A 149 -0.10 12.27 3.47
N MET A 150 0.80 11.29 3.56
CA MET A 150 0.76 10.07 2.76
C MET A 150 0.00 8.96 3.51
N PRO A 151 -0.49 7.92 2.81
CA PRO A 151 -1.08 6.75 3.46
C PRO A 151 -0.03 5.96 4.25
N ALA A 152 -0.34 5.53 5.48
CA ALA A 152 0.41 4.51 6.23
C ALA A 152 0.13 3.10 5.68
N GLY A 153 0.83 2.07 6.17
CA GLY A 153 0.55 0.67 5.81
C GLY A 153 -0.84 0.21 6.29
N GLY A 154 -1.06 0.12 7.60
CA GLY A 154 -2.33 -0.35 8.16
C GLY A 154 -2.31 -0.57 9.67
N LEU A 155 -3.49 -0.79 10.26
CA LEU A 155 -3.65 -0.99 11.70
C LEU A 155 -3.88 -2.46 12.06
N PRO A 156 -3.32 -2.95 13.19
CA PRO A 156 -2.55 -2.19 14.19
C PRO A 156 -1.03 -2.15 13.92
N TRP A 157 -0.51 -3.03 13.07
CA TRP A 157 0.93 -3.34 13.05
C TRP A 157 1.78 -2.46 12.14
N PHE A 158 1.19 -1.91 11.09
CA PHE A 158 1.88 -1.21 10.02
C PHE A 158 1.52 0.28 9.98
N MET A 159 1.22 0.88 11.14
CA MET A 159 0.92 2.32 11.25
C MET A 159 2.20 3.16 11.17
N THR A 160 2.85 3.06 10.02
CA THR A 160 4.05 3.81 9.65
C THR A 160 4.15 3.94 8.13
N ALA A 161 5.18 4.60 7.63
CA ALA A 161 5.38 4.79 6.19
C ALA A 161 5.90 3.50 5.55
N PHE A 162 5.20 3.05 4.51
CA PHE A 162 5.56 1.92 3.64
C PHE A 162 5.55 2.40 2.20
N GLY A 163 6.71 2.44 1.53
CA GLY A 163 6.83 3.07 0.21
C GLY A 163 5.93 2.43 -0.83
N ARG A 164 6.00 1.09 -0.97
CA ARG A 164 5.17 0.32 -1.90
C ARG A 164 3.68 0.51 -1.65
N ASP A 165 3.24 0.29 -0.40
CA ASP A 165 1.83 0.38 -0.01
C ASP A 165 1.27 1.78 -0.27
N SER A 166 2.02 2.83 0.08
CA SER A 166 1.63 4.21 -0.15
C SER A 166 1.56 4.55 -1.64
N LEU A 167 2.48 4.03 -2.47
CA LEU A 167 2.47 4.24 -3.92
C LEU A 167 1.27 3.57 -4.59
N VAL A 168 1.01 2.30 -4.29
CA VAL A 168 -0.16 1.56 -4.83
C VAL A 168 -1.46 2.22 -4.38
N THR A 169 -1.57 2.56 -3.08
CA THR A 169 -2.72 3.29 -2.54
C THR A 169 -2.94 4.61 -3.26
N SER A 170 -1.86 5.37 -3.46
CA SER A 170 -1.91 6.67 -4.12
C SER A 170 -2.35 6.54 -5.58
N TYR A 171 -1.84 5.54 -6.30
CA TYR A 171 -2.28 5.24 -7.67
C TYR A 171 -3.79 4.97 -7.74
N PHE A 172 -4.33 4.17 -6.81
CA PHE A 172 -5.77 3.85 -6.77
C PHE A 172 -6.62 5.07 -6.41
N ALA A 173 -6.10 5.94 -5.55
CA ALA A 173 -6.81 7.10 -5.05
C ALA A 173 -6.70 8.34 -5.95
N LEU A 174 -5.86 8.35 -7.00
CA LEU A 174 -5.63 9.52 -7.86
C LEU A 174 -6.91 10.23 -8.36
N PRO A 175 -7.95 9.52 -8.87
CA PRO A 175 -9.19 10.16 -9.32
C PRO A 175 -10.03 10.79 -8.19
N VAL A 176 -9.64 10.59 -6.94
CA VAL A 176 -10.46 10.88 -5.75
C VAL A 176 -9.74 11.82 -4.78
N GLN A 177 -8.47 11.55 -4.49
CA GLN A 177 -7.62 12.25 -3.53
C GLN A 177 -6.16 12.33 -4.04
N PRO A 178 -5.88 13.13 -5.08
CA PRO A 178 -4.54 13.23 -5.67
C PRO A 178 -3.48 13.77 -4.71
N THR A 179 -3.89 14.46 -3.63
CA THR A 179 -3.00 14.96 -2.57
C THR A 179 -2.27 13.83 -1.81
N LEU A 180 -2.80 12.60 -1.83
CA LEU A 180 -2.10 11.42 -1.29
C LEU A 180 -0.88 11.07 -2.13
N ALA A 181 -1.00 11.11 -3.45
CA ALA A 181 0.09 10.86 -4.38
C ALA A 181 1.16 11.96 -4.29
N GLU A 182 0.73 13.23 -4.25
CA GLU A 182 1.63 14.37 -4.03
C GLU A 182 2.49 14.18 -2.76
N ALA A 183 1.85 13.87 -1.63
CA ALA A 183 2.54 13.66 -0.35
C ALA A 183 3.50 12.48 -0.41
N THR A 184 3.05 11.37 -1.00
CA THR A 184 3.83 10.13 -1.12
C THR A 184 5.08 10.37 -1.96
N LEU A 185 4.95 10.99 -3.13
CA LEU A 185 6.07 11.27 -4.03
C LEU A 185 7.11 12.19 -3.36
N GLN A 186 6.67 13.26 -2.70
CA GLN A 186 7.59 14.16 -1.98
C GLN A 186 8.30 13.45 -0.81
N ALA A 187 7.56 12.73 0.03
CA ALA A 187 8.12 12.04 1.18
C ALA A 187 9.13 10.96 0.79
N LEU A 188 8.82 10.19 -0.26
CA LEU A 188 9.68 9.12 -0.74
C LEU A 188 10.92 9.65 -1.47
N ALA A 189 10.82 10.81 -2.15
CA ALA A 189 11.99 11.49 -2.70
C ALA A 189 12.92 12.03 -1.60
N GLU A 190 12.37 12.59 -0.50
CA GLU A 190 13.18 13.04 0.64
C GLU A 190 13.89 11.87 1.37
N LEU A 191 13.32 10.67 1.29
CA LEU A 191 13.82 9.45 1.94
C LEU A 191 14.48 8.47 0.96
N GLN A 192 14.78 8.90 -0.27
CA GLN A 192 15.44 8.07 -1.27
C GLN A 192 16.88 7.75 -0.84
N ALA A 193 17.31 6.50 -1.06
CA ALA A 193 18.68 6.09 -0.76
C ALA A 193 19.68 6.87 -1.62
N THR A 194 20.73 7.39 -0.99
CA THR A 194 21.84 8.09 -1.65
C THR A 194 23.17 7.36 -1.57
N GLU A 195 23.22 6.25 -0.82
CA GLU A 195 24.41 5.47 -0.53
C GLU A 195 24.10 3.98 -0.52
N TYR A 196 25.13 3.15 -0.60
CA TYR A 196 25.02 1.71 -0.39
C TYR A 196 25.06 1.39 1.10
N ASP A 197 24.13 0.55 1.56
CA ASP A 197 24.09 0.02 2.92
C ASP A 197 23.49 -1.39 2.93
N ASP A 198 24.35 -2.39 3.07
CA ASP A 198 23.97 -3.81 3.05
C ASP A 198 22.96 -4.17 4.14
N PHE A 199 23.06 -3.56 5.33
CA PHE A 199 22.15 -3.88 6.42
C PHE A 199 20.74 -3.36 6.12
N ARG A 200 20.63 -2.18 5.50
CA ARG A 200 19.35 -1.58 5.11
C ARG A 200 18.86 -2.00 3.73
N ASP A 201 19.58 -2.87 3.02
CA ASP A 201 19.34 -3.19 1.59
C ASP A 201 19.31 -1.93 0.69
N ALA A 202 20.06 -0.89 1.08
CA ALA A 202 20.06 0.41 0.42
C ALA A 202 21.04 0.43 -0.76
N GLU A 203 20.58 1.01 -1.87
CA GLU A 203 21.39 1.28 -3.06
C GLU A 203 20.97 2.67 -3.58
N PRO A 204 21.90 3.50 -4.07
CA PRO A 204 21.58 4.83 -4.56
C PRO A 204 20.44 4.82 -5.60
N GLY A 205 19.41 5.63 -5.37
CA GLY A 205 18.22 5.72 -6.21
C GLY A 205 17.04 4.88 -5.72
N LYS A 206 17.23 3.93 -4.79
CA LYS A 206 16.11 3.12 -4.27
C LYS A 206 15.15 3.94 -3.42
N ILE A 207 13.87 3.61 -3.56
CA ILE A 207 12.80 4.06 -2.68
C ILE A 207 12.63 3.06 -1.54
N MET A 208 12.40 3.57 -0.33
CA MET A 208 12.32 2.73 0.87
C MET A 208 11.13 1.75 0.85
N HIS A 209 11.34 0.57 1.44
CA HIS A 209 10.29 -0.36 1.80
C HIS A 209 9.46 0.21 2.96
N GLU A 210 10.11 0.49 4.10
CA GLU A 210 9.44 1.02 5.28
C GLU A 210 10.37 1.86 6.17
N LEU A 211 9.76 2.72 6.98
CA LEU A 211 10.45 3.51 8.00
C LEU A 211 9.82 3.25 9.36
N ARG A 212 10.60 2.81 10.34
CA ARG A 212 10.20 2.65 11.75
C ARG A 212 11.04 3.55 12.65
N ARG A 213 10.44 3.92 13.79
CA ARG A 213 11.05 4.77 14.82
C ARG A 213 11.05 4.12 16.20
N GLY A 214 10.76 2.82 16.25
CA GLY A 214 10.79 2.01 17.46
C GLY A 214 12.21 1.82 18.00
N VAL A 215 12.32 1.29 19.21
CA VAL A 215 13.62 1.09 19.88
C VAL A 215 14.50 0.13 19.06
N LEU A 216 13.92 -0.90 18.44
CA LEU A 216 14.68 -1.88 17.66
C LEU A 216 15.26 -1.29 16.37
N ALA A 217 14.58 -0.33 15.75
CA ALA A 217 15.09 0.37 14.58
C ALA A 217 16.17 1.38 14.98
N GLN A 218 15.93 2.17 16.04
CA GLN A 218 16.85 3.20 16.51
C GLN A 218 18.16 2.64 17.09
N SER A 219 18.12 1.43 17.66
CA SER A 219 19.30 0.73 18.17
C SER A 219 20.05 -0.07 17.10
N GLY A 220 19.57 -0.07 15.85
CA GLY A 220 20.19 -0.82 14.75
C GLY A 220 20.01 -2.35 14.85
N VAL A 221 19.09 -2.84 15.70
CA VAL A 221 18.75 -4.28 15.79
C VAL A 221 17.98 -4.74 14.55
N THR A 222 17.19 -3.85 13.96
CA THR A 222 16.43 -4.09 12.72
C THR A 222 16.79 -3.04 11.67
N PRO A 223 16.65 -3.34 10.38
CA PRO A 223 17.11 -2.45 9.31
C PRO A 223 16.14 -1.31 8.98
N HIS A 224 15.05 -1.16 9.73
CA HIS A 224 13.88 -0.33 9.41
C HIS A 224 14.07 1.18 9.63
N SER A 225 15.25 1.76 9.37
CA SER A 225 15.52 3.20 9.63
C SER A 225 16.27 3.97 8.52
N PRO A 226 15.65 4.23 7.36
CA PRO A 226 14.61 3.45 6.70
C PRO A 226 15.20 2.16 6.07
N TYR A 227 14.36 1.16 5.84
CA TYR A 227 14.72 -0.07 5.15
C TYR A 227 14.36 0.00 3.67
N TYR A 228 15.21 -0.54 2.80
CA TYR A 228 15.07 -0.51 1.34
C TYR A 228 14.94 -1.90 0.73
N GLY A 229 14.53 -2.91 1.50
CA GLY A 229 14.22 -4.26 1.01
C GLY A 229 12.95 -4.34 0.17
N THR A 230 12.93 -3.64 -0.95
CA THR A 230 11.89 -3.64 -1.98
C THR A 230 12.58 -3.46 -3.34
N HIS A 231 12.09 -4.16 -4.36
CA HIS A 231 12.50 -3.96 -5.75
C HIS A 231 11.36 -3.42 -6.63
N ASP A 232 10.15 -3.28 -6.07
CA ASP A 232 8.99 -2.73 -6.77
C ASP A 232 8.78 -1.23 -6.49
N ALA A 233 9.08 -0.74 -5.28
CA ALA A 233 8.75 0.64 -4.88
C ALA A 233 9.44 1.70 -5.75
N THR A 234 10.69 1.47 -6.18
CA THR A 234 11.42 2.40 -7.06
C THR A 234 10.76 2.51 -8.44
N LEU A 235 10.23 1.40 -8.96
CA LEU A 235 9.53 1.35 -10.26
C LEU A 235 8.15 2.01 -10.13
N LEU A 236 7.43 1.69 -9.05
CA LEU A 236 6.13 2.27 -8.72
C LEU A 236 6.23 3.79 -8.50
N PHE A 237 7.33 4.29 -7.95
CA PHE A 237 7.57 5.73 -7.81
C PHE A 237 7.55 6.44 -9.16
N LEU A 238 8.24 5.88 -10.17
CA LEU A 238 8.25 6.41 -11.53
C LEU A 238 6.87 6.32 -12.18
N ILE A 239 6.17 5.20 -11.99
CA ILE A 239 4.82 4.99 -12.52
C ILE A 239 3.82 6.00 -11.93
N VAL A 240 3.83 6.17 -10.61
CA VAL A 240 2.94 7.11 -9.90
C VAL A 240 3.28 8.55 -10.22
N LEU A 241 4.56 8.91 -10.42
CA LEU A 241 4.95 10.26 -10.81
C LEU A 241 4.33 10.67 -12.15
N ASP A 242 4.37 9.77 -13.14
CA ASP A 242 3.73 9.98 -14.44
C ASP A 242 2.22 10.03 -14.35
N GLU A 243 1.61 9.06 -13.66
CA GLU A 243 0.16 9.01 -13.50
C GLU A 243 -0.35 10.25 -12.74
N TYR A 244 0.38 10.71 -11.72
CA TYR A 244 0.09 11.95 -11.00
C TYR A 244 0.06 13.15 -11.96
N GLU A 245 1.07 13.30 -12.83
CA GLU A 245 1.09 14.38 -13.81
C GLU A 245 -0.12 14.31 -14.74
N ARG A 246 -0.44 13.13 -15.28
CA ARG A 246 -1.58 12.95 -16.19
C ARG A 246 -2.89 13.43 -15.56
N TRP A 247 -3.13 13.07 -14.30
CA TRP A 247 -4.37 13.42 -13.60
C TRP A 247 -4.39 14.89 -13.11
N THR A 248 -3.26 15.43 -12.68
CA THR A 248 -3.22 16.74 -12.00
C THR A 248 -2.73 17.88 -12.86
N GLY A 249 -2.01 17.59 -13.95
CA GLY A 249 -1.28 18.59 -14.75
C GLY A 249 -0.19 19.34 -13.98
N ASP A 250 0.20 18.87 -12.79
CA ASP A 250 1.18 19.56 -11.94
C ASP A 250 2.62 19.26 -12.36
N GLU A 251 3.01 19.84 -13.50
CA GLU A 251 4.37 19.78 -14.00
C GLU A 251 5.39 20.44 -13.04
N ALA A 252 4.95 21.36 -12.17
CA ALA A 252 5.84 22.06 -11.26
C ALA A 252 6.40 21.11 -10.19
N LEU A 253 5.57 20.23 -9.64
CA LEU A 253 6.04 19.16 -8.77
C LEU A 253 6.91 18.17 -9.53
N VAL A 254 6.50 17.76 -10.73
CA VAL A 254 7.25 16.78 -11.53
C VAL A 254 8.66 17.26 -11.88
N ARG A 255 8.83 18.54 -12.23
CA ARG A 255 10.15 19.15 -12.42
C ARG A 255 10.97 19.20 -11.12
N ARG A 256 10.32 19.45 -9.98
CA ARG A 256 10.99 19.45 -8.68
C ARG A 256 11.52 18.07 -8.29
N LEU A 257 10.80 17.01 -8.68
CA LEU A 257 11.16 15.62 -8.40
C LEU A 257 12.03 14.97 -9.48
N GLU A 258 12.44 15.71 -10.51
CA GLU A 258 13.27 15.21 -11.61
C GLU A 258 14.56 14.54 -11.11
N GLY A 259 15.25 15.15 -10.14
CA GLY A 259 16.48 14.58 -9.57
C GLY A 259 16.26 13.19 -8.95
N ALA A 260 15.18 13.04 -8.19
CA ALA A 260 14.82 11.75 -7.57
C ALA A 260 14.40 10.72 -8.62
N ALA A 261 13.64 11.13 -9.64
CA ALA A 261 13.25 10.26 -10.75
C ALA A 261 14.46 9.78 -11.56
N ARG A 262 15.43 10.67 -11.86
CA ARG A 262 16.67 10.30 -12.56
C ARG A 262 17.55 9.36 -11.72
N ALA A 263 17.57 9.52 -10.40
CA ALA A 263 18.25 8.58 -9.52
C ALA A 263 17.57 7.19 -9.53
N ALA A 264 16.23 7.15 -9.50
CA ALA A 264 15.47 5.90 -9.64
C ALA A 264 15.69 5.23 -11.01
N VAL A 265 15.76 5.99 -12.10
CA VAL A 265 16.12 5.49 -13.44
C VAL A 265 17.55 4.95 -13.46
N SER A 266 18.49 5.64 -12.81
CA SER A 266 19.88 5.19 -12.73
C SER A 266 20.01 3.87 -11.96
N TRP A 267 19.19 3.67 -10.92
CA TRP A 267 19.07 2.38 -10.22
C TRP A 267 18.52 1.29 -11.16
N LEU A 268 17.43 1.59 -11.86
CA LEU A 268 16.75 0.73 -12.84
C LEU A 268 17.64 0.30 -14.02
N GLU A 269 18.54 1.18 -14.49
CA GLU A 269 19.47 0.93 -15.61
C GLU A 269 20.79 0.28 -15.14
N GLY A 270 21.04 0.16 -13.84
CA GLY A 270 22.29 -0.34 -13.29
C GLY A 270 22.09 -1.38 -12.19
N PRO A 271 22.16 -1.01 -10.89
CA PRO A 271 22.13 -1.96 -9.77
C PRO A 271 20.96 -2.94 -9.72
N ALA A 272 19.82 -2.63 -10.36
CA ALA A 272 18.63 -3.47 -10.32
C ALA A 272 18.75 -4.78 -11.12
N ASP A 273 19.71 -4.88 -12.04
CA ASP A 273 20.04 -6.08 -12.83
C ASP A 273 21.42 -6.60 -12.36
N LEU A 274 21.41 -7.63 -11.52
CA LEU A 274 22.57 -8.07 -10.75
C LEU A 274 23.60 -8.81 -11.61
N ASP A 275 23.17 -9.48 -12.68
CA ASP A 275 24.04 -10.27 -13.56
C ASP A 275 24.13 -9.75 -15.00
N GLY A 276 23.37 -8.70 -15.34
CA GLY A 276 23.40 -8.03 -16.63
C GLY A 276 22.65 -8.78 -17.72
N ASP A 277 21.78 -9.74 -17.36
CA ASP A 277 20.98 -10.51 -18.32
C ASP A 277 19.72 -9.79 -18.79
N GLY A 278 19.51 -8.55 -18.35
CA GLY A 278 18.41 -7.66 -18.71
C GLY A 278 17.12 -7.88 -17.91
N PHE A 279 17.13 -8.73 -16.90
CA PHE A 279 16.03 -8.85 -15.94
C PHE A 279 16.41 -8.24 -14.60
N LEU A 280 15.44 -7.64 -13.93
CA LEU A 280 15.65 -7.09 -12.59
C LEU A 280 15.51 -8.20 -11.56
N GLU A 281 16.53 -8.39 -10.73
CA GLU A 281 16.53 -9.42 -9.69
C GLU A 281 16.86 -8.88 -8.32
N TYR A 282 16.33 -9.56 -7.31
CA TYR A 282 16.63 -9.24 -5.93
C TYR A 282 17.37 -10.36 -5.21
N CYS A 283 18.27 -9.94 -4.33
CA CYS A 283 18.88 -10.74 -3.30
C CYS A 283 19.07 -9.83 -2.08
N SER A 284 18.41 -10.14 -0.96
CA SER A 284 18.64 -9.34 0.26
C SER A 284 20.07 -9.53 0.74
N ARG A 285 20.73 -8.40 0.96
CA ARG A 285 22.08 -8.27 1.53
C ARG A 285 22.02 -8.19 3.05
N SER A 286 20.86 -7.83 3.59
CA SER A 286 20.63 -7.72 5.02
C SER A 286 20.52 -9.08 5.69
N SER A 287 21.23 -9.27 6.79
CA SER A 287 21.09 -10.45 7.66
C SER A 287 19.79 -10.47 8.47
N LYS A 288 19.05 -9.36 8.48
CA LYS A 288 17.78 -9.16 9.19
C LYS A 288 16.66 -8.67 8.26
N GLY A 289 16.89 -8.73 6.95
CA GLY A 289 15.95 -8.29 5.93
C GLY A 289 14.92 -9.33 5.54
N LEU A 290 14.05 -8.94 4.60
CA LEU A 290 13.08 -9.81 3.96
C LEU A 290 13.78 -10.74 2.97
N ARG A 291 13.27 -11.97 2.84
CA ARG A 291 13.77 -12.90 1.82
C ARG A 291 13.31 -12.51 0.42
N ASN A 292 12.05 -12.11 0.28
CA ASN A 292 11.45 -11.72 -0.99
C ASN A 292 11.22 -10.21 -0.99
N LEU A 293 11.74 -9.50 -2.00
CA LEU A 293 11.69 -8.04 -2.08
C LEU A 293 10.61 -7.54 -3.07
N CYS A 294 9.65 -8.41 -3.42
CA CYS A 294 8.48 -8.09 -4.25
C CYS A 294 7.24 -7.89 -3.38
N TRP A 295 6.09 -7.57 -3.98
CA TRP A 295 4.85 -7.31 -3.23
C TRP A 295 4.40 -8.50 -2.37
N LYS A 296 4.70 -9.73 -2.81
CA LYS A 296 4.54 -10.94 -2.01
C LYS A 296 5.78 -11.19 -1.16
N ASP A 297 6.01 -10.36 -0.17
CA ASP A 297 7.25 -10.33 0.61
C ASP A 297 7.41 -11.43 1.68
N SER A 298 6.41 -12.30 1.89
CA SER A 298 6.57 -13.45 2.79
C SER A 298 7.63 -14.41 2.27
N GLY A 299 8.42 -15.01 3.16
CA GLY A 299 9.56 -15.85 2.77
C GLY A 299 9.21 -17.11 1.94
N ASP A 300 7.95 -17.51 1.94
CA ASP A 300 7.41 -18.70 1.27
C ASP A 300 6.52 -18.38 0.05
N SER A 301 6.62 -17.17 -0.52
CA SER A 301 5.72 -16.71 -1.58
C SER A 301 6.10 -17.10 -3.01
N ILE A 302 7.37 -17.39 -3.25
CA ILE A 302 7.92 -17.77 -4.57
C ILE A 302 8.29 -19.25 -4.54
N LEU A 303 7.31 -20.09 -4.88
CA LEU A 303 7.42 -21.54 -4.79
C LEU A 303 7.27 -22.18 -6.17
N PHE A 304 8.05 -23.22 -6.44
CA PHE A 304 7.81 -24.17 -7.51
C PHE A 304 6.57 -25.03 -7.22
N PRO A 305 5.98 -25.70 -8.23
CA PRO A 305 4.79 -26.54 -8.05
C PRO A 305 4.96 -27.69 -7.06
N ASP A 306 6.19 -28.11 -6.77
CA ASP A 306 6.50 -29.16 -5.80
C ASP A 306 6.56 -28.64 -4.34
N GLY A 307 6.56 -27.31 -4.15
CA GLY A 307 6.69 -26.63 -2.86
C GLY A 307 8.09 -26.15 -2.52
N THR A 308 9.08 -26.37 -3.39
CA THR A 308 10.45 -25.88 -3.21
C THR A 308 10.47 -24.35 -3.37
N CYS A 309 11.18 -23.64 -2.50
CA CYS A 309 11.36 -22.19 -2.63
C CYS A 309 12.35 -21.88 -3.77
N ALA A 310 12.06 -20.83 -4.54
CA ALA A 310 13.03 -20.27 -5.49
C ALA A 310 14.18 -19.60 -4.73
N GLU A 311 15.42 -19.88 -5.09
CA GLU A 311 16.61 -19.32 -4.44
C GLU A 311 17.09 -18.04 -5.14
N PRO A 312 17.61 -17.04 -4.40
CA PRO A 312 18.10 -15.78 -4.97
C PRO A 312 19.37 -15.94 -5.82
N PRO A 313 19.66 -14.99 -6.73
CA PRO A 313 18.84 -13.82 -7.06
C PRO A 313 17.55 -14.19 -7.81
N ILE A 314 16.42 -13.61 -7.42
CA ILE A 314 15.10 -13.94 -7.97
C ILE A 314 14.60 -12.81 -8.86
N ALA A 315 14.19 -13.13 -10.09
CA ALA A 315 13.57 -12.20 -11.04
C ALA A 315 12.07 -12.49 -11.17
N THR A 316 11.22 -11.80 -10.40
CA THR A 316 9.75 -12.00 -10.47
C THR A 316 9.14 -11.30 -11.68
N CYS A 317 8.06 -11.87 -12.23
CA CYS A 317 7.49 -11.38 -13.48
C CYS A 317 6.87 -9.98 -13.36
N GLU A 318 6.21 -9.66 -12.25
CA GLU A 318 5.59 -8.35 -12.05
C GLU A 318 6.62 -7.22 -11.97
N ILE A 319 7.81 -7.47 -11.40
CA ILE A 319 8.89 -6.48 -11.37
C ILE A 319 9.33 -6.14 -12.79
N GLN A 320 9.41 -7.13 -13.69
CA GLN A 320 9.73 -6.88 -15.10
C GLN A 320 8.63 -6.08 -15.77
N GLY A 321 7.36 -6.40 -15.46
CA GLY A 321 6.21 -5.61 -15.89
C GLY A 321 6.30 -4.15 -15.43
N TYR A 322 6.59 -3.91 -14.16
CA TYR A 322 6.75 -2.56 -13.61
C TYR A 322 7.96 -1.83 -14.22
N ALA A 323 9.04 -2.54 -14.51
CA ALA A 323 10.23 -1.99 -15.13
C ALA A 323 9.97 -1.55 -16.57
N TYR A 324 9.10 -2.27 -17.29
CA TYR A 324 8.58 -1.87 -18.59
C TYR A 324 7.72 -0.61 -18.50
N ASP A 325 6.71 -0.59 -17.62
CA ASP A 325 5.79 0.55 -17.48
C ASP A 325 6.52 1.81 -17.00
N ALA A 326 7.40 1.68 -16.00
CA ALA A 326 8.21 2.76 -15.48
C ALA A 326 9.09 3.41 -16.56
N ARG A 327 9.70 2.62 -17.45
CA ARG A 327 10.49 3.15 -18.59
C ARG A 327 9.62 3.97 -19.53
N LEU A 328 8.47 3.45 -19.96
CA LEU A 328 7.58 4.16 -20.90
C LEU A 328 7.03 5.45 -20.33
N ARG A 329 6.58 5.40 -19.07
CA ARG A 329 6.05 6.56 -18.35
C ARG A 329 7.12 7.63 -18.12
N THR A 330 8.30 7.20 -17.71
CA THR A 330 9.43 8.14 -17.53
C THR A 330 9.91 8.70 -18.86
N ALA A 331 9.86 7.94 -19.95
CA ALA A 331 10.16 8.45 -21.28
C ALA A 331 9.24 9.60 -21.69
N ARG A 332 7.94 9.48 -21.40
CA ARG A 332 6.99 10.57 -21.61
C ARG A 332 7.37 11.80 -20.79
N LEU A 333 7.61 11.65 -19.48
CA LEU A 333 8.02 12.78 -18.63
C LEU A 333 9.32 13.43 -19.11
N ALA A 334 10.29 12.63 -19.53
CA ALA A 334 11.55 13.11 -20.09
C ALA A 334 11.31 13.96 -21.35
N ARG A 335 10.44 13.50 -22.25
CA ARG A 335 10.11 14.19 -23.50
C ARG A 335 9.29 15.46 -23.28
N GLU A 336 8.24 15.38 -22.45
CA GLU A 336 7.20 16.41 -22.35
C GLU A 336 7.47 17.44 -21.24
N VAL A 337 8.11 17.04 -20.14
CA VAL A 337 8.25 17.88 -18.93
C VAL A 337 9.70 18.32 -18.68
N TRP A 338 10.66 17.40 -18.84
CA TRP A 338 12.09 17.65 -18.56
C TRP A 338 12.91 18.05 -19.80
N ASN A 339 12.32 18.04 -21.00
CA ASN A 339 12.97 18.43 -22.25
C ASN A 339 14.25 17.62 -22.55
N ASP A 340 14.19 16.31 -22.34
CA ASP A 340 15.28 15.33 -22.55
C ASP A 340 14.82 14.20 -23.49
N PRO A 341 14.70 14.46 -24.80
CA PRO A 341 14.24 13.46 -25.77
C PRO A 341 15.23 12.28 -25.92
N ALA A 342 16.52 12.49 -25.64
CA ALA A 342 17.53 11.43 -25.70
C ALA A 342 17.33 10.39 -24.59
N LEU A 343 17.00 10.81 -23.38
CA LEU A 343 16.58 9.90 -22.31
C LEU A 343 15.30 9.16 -22.71
N ALA A 344 14.30 9.87 -23.26
CA ALA A 344 13.03 9.27 -23.68
C ALA A 344 13.23 8.13 -24.70
N GLU A 345 13.98 8.40 -25.78
CA GLU A 345 14.26 7.39 -26.82
C GLU A 345 15.05 6.19 -26.30
N ARG A 346 15.95 6.40 -25.33
CA ARG A 346 16.69 5.30 -24.69
C ARG A 346 15.75 4.42 -23.88
N LEU A 347 14.94 5.02 -23.00
CA LEU A 347 14.00 4.30 -22.14
C LEU A 347 12.96 3.53 -22.97
N GLU A 348 12.45 4.10 -24.06
CA GLU A 348 11.53 3.42 -24.98
C GLU A 348 12.18 2.21 -25.67
N ARG A 349 13.44 2.35 -26.13
CA ARG A 349 14.20 1.25 -26.72
C ARG A 349 14.42 0.12 -25.72
N ASP A 350 14.82 0.45 -24.50
CA ASP A 350 15.11 -0.52 -23.46
C ASP A 350 13.82 -1.21 -22.98
N ALA A 351 12.70 -0.49 -22.93
CA ALA A 351 11.38 -1.07 -22.66
C ALA A 351 10.96 -2.06 -23.75
N ALA A 352 11.16 -1.71 -25.03
CA ALA A 352 10.85 -2.61 -26.15
C ALA A 352 11.71 -3.90 -26.08
N ALA A 353 13.02 -3.76 -25.82
CA ALA A 353 13.93 -4.89 -25.67
C ALA A 353 13.57 -5.78 -24.47
N LEU A 354 13.20 -5.18 -23.32
CA LEU A 354 12.74 -5.93 -22.15
C LEU A 354 11.46 -6.71 -22.47
N ARG A 355 10.49 -6.08 -23.14
CA ARG A 355 9.22 -6.74 -23.52
C ARG A 355 9.47 -7.98 -24.38
N GLU A 356 10.31 -7.88 -25.40
CA GLU A 356 10.62 -9.00 -26.30
C GLU A 356 11.31 -10.14 -25.54
N ARG A 357 12.34 -9.83 -24.74
CA ARG A 357 13.10 -10.81 -23.96
C ARG A 357 12.24 -11.48 -22.89
N PHE A 358 11.42 -10.70 -22.19
CA PHE A 358 10.46 -11.20 -21.20
C PHE A 358 9.49 -12.19 -21.84
N ASP A 359 8.95 -11.84 -23.01
CA ASP A 359 7.99 -12.67 -23.71
C ASP A 359 8.55 -14.02 -24.18
N GLU A 360 9.83 -14.03 -24.58
CA GLU A 360 10.58 -15.22 -24.95
C GLU A 360 10.89 -16.11 -23.74
N VAL A 361 11.41 -15.54 -22.66
CA VAL A 361 11.96 -16.30 -21.53
C VAL A 361 10.90 -16.72 -20.52
N PHE A 362 9.98 -15.83 -20.15
CA PHE A 362 9.00 -16.09 -19.09
C PHE A 362 7.80 -16.89 -19.58
N TRP A 363 7.53 -16.96 -20.87
CA TRP A 363 6.32 -17.63 -21.35
C TRP A 363 6.41 -19.14 -21.36
N LEU A 364 5.53 -19.77 -20.61
CA LEU A 364 5.47 -21.21 -20.49
C LEU A 364 4.50 -21.76 -21.53
N GLY A 365 4.96 -21.96 -22.77
CA GLY A 365 4.12 -22.34 -23.90
C GLY A 365 3.21 -23.56 -23.66
N ARG A 366 3.66 -24.55 -22.86
CA ARG A 366 2.85 -25.71 -22.47
C ARG A 366 1.82 -25.40 -21.37
N ARG A 367 2.16 -24.56 -20.40
CA ARG A 367 1.28 -24.20 -19.28
C ARG A 367 0.33 -23.03 -19.60
N ARG A 368 0.63 -22.26 -20.65
CA ARG A 368 -0.18 -21.15 -21.19
C ARG A 368 -0.33 -19.97 -20.21
N PHE A 369 0.76 -19.61 -19.55
CA PHE A 369 0.90 -18.39 -18.75
C PHE A 369 2.39 -18.04 -18.57
N TYR A 370 2.70 -16.88 -17.99
CA TYR A 370 4.08 -16.49 -17.69
C TYR A 370 4.55 -17.07 -16.36
N ALA A 371 5.80 -17.54 -16.31
CA ALA A 371 6.44 -18.00 -15.08
C ALA A 371 6.33 -16.92 -13.99
N LEU A 372 6.16 -17.35 -12.74
CA LEU A 372 6.11 -16.44 -11.60
C LEU A 372 7.43 -15.68 -11.46
N ALA A 373 8.54 -16.39 -11.64
CA ALA A 373 9.88 -15.84 -11.52
C ALA A 373 10.90 -16.68 -12.30
N LEU A 374 12.11 -16.16 -12.43
CA LEU A 374 13.33 -16.94 -12.60
C LEU A 374 14.05 -17.01 -11.24
N ASP A 375 14.54 -18.18 -10.85
CA ASP A 375 15.41 -18.32 -9.68
C ASP A 375 16.89 -18.02 -10.02
N GLY A 376 17.79 -18.15 -9.05
CA GLY A 376 19.22 -17.88 -9.22
C GLY A 376 19.95 -18.81 -10.20
N GLU A 377 19.35 -19.95 -10.55
CA GLU A 377 19.83 -20.84 -11.64
C GLU A 377 19.12 -20.53 -12.98
N LYS A 378 18.37 -19.43 -13.04
CA LYS A 378 17.51 -18.98 -14.15
C LYS A 378 16.46 -20.02 -14.53
N ARG A 379 16.04 -20.86 -13.59
CA ARG A 379 14.97 -21.83 -13.81
C ARG A 379 13.62 -21.13 -13.70
N PRO A 380 12.71 -21.33 -14.66
CA PRO A 380 11.37 -20.77 -14.56
C PRO A 380 10.58 -21.39 -13.41
N VAL A 381 10.16 -20.56 -12.46
CA VAL A 381 9.21 -20.93 -11.40
C VAL A 381 7.83 -21.01 -12.03
N ASP A 382 7.40 -22.22 -12.36
CA ASP A 382 6.27 -22.46 -13.25
C ASP A 382 4.89 -22.54 -12.56
N THR A 383 4.79 -22.03 -11.34
CA THR A 383 3.55 -21.96 -10.54
C THR A 383 2.64 -20.82 -10.99
N LEU A 384 1.35 -21.10 -11.23
CA LEU A 384 0.39 -20.04 -11.55
C LEU A 384 0.00 -19.23 -10.31
N THR A 385 0.18 -17.91 -10.40
CA THR A 385 -0.17 -16.94 -9.36
C THR A 385 -0.92 -15.74 -9.94
N SER A 386 -1.43 -14.88 -9.07
CA SER A 386 -2.09 -13.62 -9.46
C SER A 386 -1.15 -12.60 -10.09
N ASN A 387 0.17 -12.73 -9.89
CA ASN A 387 1.21 -11.86 -10.47
C ASN A 387 1.05 -11.64 -11.99
N VAL A 388 0.51 -12.61 -12.73
CA VAL A 388 0.25 -12.43 -14.17
C VAL A 388 -0.81 -11.36 -14.48
N GLY A 389 -1.68 -11.01 -13.52
CA GLY A 389 -2.59 -9.87 -13.59
C GLY A 389 -1.87 -8.52 -13.56
N HIS A 390 -0.73 -8.44 -12.85
CA HIS A 390 0.11 -7.25 -12.84
C HIS A 390 0.80 -7.02 -14.19
N LEU A 391 1.08 -8.08 -14.97
CA LEU A 391 1.60 -7.97 -16.33
C LEU A 391 0.57 -7.35 -17.30
N LEU A 392 -0.72 -7.67 -17.11
CA LEU A 392 -1.81 -7.00 -17.84
C LEU A 392 -1.94 -5.54 -17.39
N TRP A 393 -1.77 -5.26 -16.11
CA TRP A 393 -1.76 -3.87 -15.65
C TRP A 393 -0.60 -3.08 -16.24
N SER A 394 0.61 -3.64 -16.31
CA SER A 394 1.79 -2.92 -16.80
C SER A 394 1.85 -2.74 -18.32
N GLY A 395 1.06 -3.51 -19.09
CA GLY A 395 1.05 -3.45 -20.55
C GLY A 395 2.16 -4.24 -21.24
N ILE A 396 2.94 -5.04 -20.51
CA ILE A 396 4.07 -5.80 -21.08
C ILE A 396 3.61 -7.00 -21.93
N VAL A 397 2.40 -7.52 -21.70
CA VAL A 397 1.89 -8.71 -22.38
C VAL A 397 1.56 -8.41 -23.85
N PRO A 398 2.01 -9.21 -24.84
CA PRO A 398 1.56 -9.07 -26.21
C PRO A 398 0.04 -9.32 -26.34
N PRO A 399 -0.68 -8.55 -27.20
CA PRO A 399 -2.13 -8.66 -27.33
C PRO A 399 -2.65 -10.10 -27.55
N GLU A 400 -1.93 -10.91 -28.31
CA GLU A 400 -2.28 -12.30 -28.62
C GLU A 400 -2.23 -13.25 -27.41
N ARG A 401 -1.57 -12.87 -26.31
CA ARG A 401 -1.49 -13.63 -25.05
C ARG A 401 -2.46 -13.14 -23.99
N ALA A 402 -2.97 -11.92 -24.12
CA ALA A 402 -3.80 -11.28 -23.10
C ALA A 402 -5.07 -12.08 -22.80
N GLU A 403 -5.82 -12.50 -23.83
CA GLU A 403 -7.06 -13.30 -23.66
C GLU A 403 -6.79 -14.61 -22.91
N ILE A 404 -5.63 -15.24 -23.14
CA ILE A 404 -5.24 -16.47 -22.48
C ILE A 404 -5.03 -16.22 -20.98
N LEU A 405 -4.32 -15.16 -20.61
CA LEU A 405 -4.09 -14.80 -19.22
C LEU A 405 -5.38 -14.44 -18.49
N VAL A 406 -6.26 -13.65 -19.12
CA VAL A 406 -7.57 -13.30 -18.56
C VAL A 406 -8.36 -14.57 -18.25
N ARG A 407 -8.44 -15.52 -19.20
CA ARG A 407 -9.09 -16.81 -18.97
C ARG A 407 -8.44 -17.65 -17.87
N ARG A 408 -7.12 -17.60 -17.70
CA ARG A 408 -6.42 -18.29 -16.59
C ARG A 408 -6.75 -17.67 -15.24
N LEU A 409 -6.75 -16.34 -15.13
CA LEU A 409 -7.09 -15.60 -13.91
C LEU A 409 -8.55 -15.81 -13.49
N LEU A 410 -9.47 -15.88 -14.45
CA LEU A 410 -10.88 -16.17 -14.20
C LEU A 410 -11.20 -17.66 -14.05
N GLY A 411 -10.23 -18.54 -14.24
CA GLY A 411 -10.38 -19.96 -13.99
C GLY A 411 -10.79 -20.22 -12.54
N LYS A 412 -11.63 -21.24 -12.31
CA LYS A 412 -12.14 -21.61 -10.99
C LYS A 412 -11.04 -21.81 -9.92
N ASP A 413 -9.86 -22.24 -10.36
CA ASP A 413 -8.68 -22.41 -9.52
C ASP A 413 -8.02 -21.10 -9.08
N MET A 414 -8.22 -20.00 -9.81
CA MET A 414 -7.70 -18.68 -9.49
C MET A 414 -8.79 -17.78 -8.91
N PHE A 415 -9.86 -17.53 -9.65
CA PHE A 415 -10.96 -16.69 -9.18
C PHE A 415 -11.87 -17.44 -8.21
N SER A 416 -11.98 -16.93 -6.98
CA SER A 416 -12.76 -17.57 -5.92
C SER A 416 -14.26 -17.25 -5.97
N GLY A 417 -14.66 -16.27 -6.78
CA GLY A 417 -15.99 -15.66 -6.73
C GLY A 417 -16.08 -14.48 -5.75
N TRP A 418 -15.05 -14.25 -4.95
CA TRP A 418 -14.85 -13.04 -4.13
C TRP A 418 -13.67 -12.19 -4.60
N GLY A 419 -12.67 -12.81 -5.23
CA GLY A 419 -11.51 -12.16 -5.81
C GLY A 419 -10.51 -13.18 -6.36
N ILE A 420 -9.34 -12.71 -6.80
CA ILE A 420 -8.31 -13.58 -7.40
C ILE A 420 -7.40 -14.10 -6.29
N ARG A 421 -7.23 -15.42 -6.21
CA ARG A 421 -6.30 -16.06 -5.28
C ARG A 421 -4.86 -15.75 -5.68
N THR A 422 -3.98 -15.58 -4.69
CA THR A 422 -2.55 -15.34 -4.96
C THR A 422 -1.85 -16.54 -5.60
N MET A 423 -2.42 -17.74 -5.49
CA MET A 423 -1.92 -18.98 -6.08
C MET A 423 -3.09 -19.83 -6.55
N SER A 424 -2.91 -20.52 -7.69
CA SER A 424 -3.91 -21.47 -8.20
C SER A 424 -4.16 -22.58 -7.20
N ALA A 425 -5.44 -22.87 -6.94
CA ALA A 425 -5.87 -23.97 -6.08
C ALA A 425 -5.50 -25.37 -6.61
N ARG A 426 -4.91 -25.45 -7.82
CA ARG A 426 -4.39 -26.70 -8.41
C ARG A 426 -2.93 -26.95 -8.06
N GLU A 427 -2.22 -25.94 -7.59
CA GLU A 427 -0.80 -26.06 -7.25
C GLU A 427 -0.66 -26.69 -5.86
N ARG A 428 0.29 -27.61 -5.70
CA ARG A 428 0.49 -28.34 -4.43
C ARG A 428 0.69 -27.42 -3.22
N PRO A 429 1.40 -26.28 -3.31
CA PRO A 429 1.65 -25.43 -2.14
C PRO A 429 0.44 -24.58 -1.71
N TYR A 430 -0.62 -24.57 -2.52
CA TYR A 430 -1.81 -23.78 -2.27
C TYR A 430 -2.42 -24.09 -0.89
N SER A 431 -2.72 -23.03 -0.16
CA SER A 431 -3.59 -23.12 1.01
C SER A 431 -4.44 -21.86 1.11
N PRO A 432 -5.77 -21.98 1.28
CA PRO A 432 -6.68 -20.83 1.35
C PRO A 432 -6.39 -19.92 2.56
N LEU A 433 -5.61 -20.38 3.54
CA LEU A 433 -5.26 -19.65 4.76
C LEU A 433 -3.77 -19.33 4.85
N ARG A 434 -2.99 -19.44 3.77
CA ARG A 434 -1.58 -19.01 3.75
C ARG A 434 -1.41 -17.69 3.02
N TYR A 435 -0.65 -16.79 3.65
CA TYR A 435 -0.61 -15.35 3.39
C TYR A 435 -0.40 -14.92 1.93
N HIS A 436 0.57 -15.49 1.21
CA HIS A 436 0.82 -15.18 -0.21
C HIS A 436 0.68 -16.39 -1.14
N VAL A 437 0.18 -17.53 -0.64
CA VAL A 437 0.09 -18.77 -1.43
C VAL A 437 -1.30 -19.40 -1.39
N GLY A 438 -2.34 -18.56 -1.41
CA GLY A 438 -3.70 -19.02 -1.67
C GLY A 438 -4.81 -18.14 -1.11
N THR A 439 -4.52 -17.13 -0.29
CA THR A 439 -5.46 -16.08 0.11
C THR A 439 -5.86 -15.17 -1.07
N VAL A 440 -6.76 -14.23 -0.83
CA VAL A 440 -7.16 -13.18 -1.77
C VAL A 440 -6.81 -11.82 -1.18
N TRP A 441 -6.13 -11.00 -1.98
CA TRP A 441 -5.76 -9.64 -1.63
C TRP A 441 -6.61 -8.64 -2.44
N PRO A 442 -7.30 -7.69 -1.77
CA PRO A 442 -8.11 -6.70 -2.46
C PRO A 442 -7.35 -5.86 -3.49
N HIS A 443 -6.15 -5.40 -3.15
CA HIS A 443 -5.37 -4.54 -4.04
C HIS A 443 -4.93 -5.27 -5.32
N ASP A 444 -4.45 -6.51 -5.19
CA ASP A 444 -4.04 -7.40 -6.27
C ASP A 444 -5.24 -7.71 -7.20
N THR A 445 -6.39 -8.05 -6.61
CA THR A 445 -7.63 -8.28 -7.36
C THR A 445 -8.07 -7.04 -8.15
N ALA A 446 -8.04 -5.85 -7.54
CA ALA A 446 -8.38 -4.60 -8.21
C ALA A 446 -7.40 -4.27 -9.34
N LEU A 447 -6.10 -4.46 -9.11
CA LEU A 447 -5.05 -4.21 -10.11
C LEU A 447 -5.20 -5.14 -11.32
N ALA A 448 -5.48 -6.42 -11.09
CA ALA A 448 -5.72 -7.38 -12.16
C ALA A 448 -6.98 -7.03 -12.98
N ALA A 449 -8.07 -6.57 -12.33
CA ALA A 449 -9.26 -6.09 -13.03
C ALA A 449 -8.95 -4.86 -13.89
N GLU A 450 -8.17 -3.91 -13.38
CA GLU A 450 -7.73 -2.75 -14.16
C GLU A 450 -6.84 -3.17 -15.35
N GLY A 451 -5.96 -4.15 -15.16
CA GLY A 451 -5.17 -4.74 -16.25
C GLY A 451 -6.04 -5.36 -17.34
N MET A 452 -7.08 -6.13 -16.97
CA MET A 452 -8.06 -6.66 -17.91
C MET A 452 -8.73 -5.53 -18.71
N ARG A 453 -9.14 -4.45 -18.04
CA ARG A 453 -9.75 -3.28 -18.70
C ARG A 453 -8.81 -2.61 -19.68
N ARG A 454 -7.55 -2.37 -19.31
CA ARG A 454 -6.52 -1.76 -20.17
C ARG A 454 -6.29 -2.55 -21.46
N TYR A 455 -6.48 -3.87 -21.43
CA TYR A 455 -6.42 -4.75 -22.60
C TYR A 455 -7.74 -4.91 -23.36
N GLY A 456 -8.82 -4.23 -22.94
CA GLY A 456 -10.12 -4.27 -23.60
C GLY A 456 -11.10 -5.35 -23.10
N PHE A 457 -10.71 -6.16 -22.10
CA PHE A 457 -11.56 -7.19 -21.48
C PHE A 457 -12.50 -6.58 -20.44
N ARG A 458 -13.40 -5.71 -20.91
CA ARG A 458 -14.23 -4.84 -20.05
C ARG A 458 -15.28 -5.63 -19.26
N GLU A 459 -15.84 -6.69 -19.83
CA GLU A 459 -16.82 -7.55 -19.15
C GLU A 459 -16.17 -8.32 -18.00
N GLU A 460 -15.00 -8.91 -18.26
CA GLU A 460 -14.19 -9.62 -17.28
C GLU A 460 -13.73 -8.69 -16.15
N ALA A 461 -13.20 -7.52 -16.51
CA ALA A 461 -12.79 -6.49 -15.55
C ALA A 461 -13.94 -6.06 -14.65
N SER A 462 -15.12 -5.82 -15.24
CA SER A 462 -16.34 -5.42 -14.54
C SER A 462 -16.80 -6.50 -13.56
N GLY A 463 -16.79 -7.77 -13.97
CA GLY A 463 -17.14 -8.89 -13.10
C GLY A 463 -16.21 -9.04 -11.89
N VAL A 464 -14.89 -8.88 -12.08
CA VAL A 464 -13.93 -8.94 -10.97
C VAL A 464 -14.07 -7.74 -10.03
N ALA A 465 -14.21 -6.53 -10.58
CA ALA A 465 -14.40 -5.31 -9.79
C ALA A 465 -15.71 -5.37 -8.98
N HIS A 466 -16.79 -5.89 -9.56
CA HIS A 466 -18.08 -6.09 -8.88
C HIS A 466 -17.97 -7.10 -7.74
N ALA A 467 -17.35 -8.26 -7.98
CA ALA A 467 -17.14 -9.27 -6.93
C ALA A 467 -16.33 -8.73 -5.73
N LEU A 468 -15.36 -7.85 -5.99
CA LEU A 468 -14.59 -7.17 -4.94
C LEU A 468 -15.46 -6.21 -4.11
N LEU A 469 -16.37 -5.47 -4.76
CA LEU A 469 -17.32 -4.58 -4.07
C LEU A 469 -18.37 -5.38 -3.27
N GLU A 470 -18.82 -6.53 -3.78
CA GLU A 470 -19.64 -7.47 -3.02
C GLU A 470 -18.90 -7.98 -1.78
N ALA A 471 -17.63 -8.37 -1.91
CA ALA A 471 -16.80 -8.78 -0.79
C ALA A 471 -16.68 -7.66 0.26
N ALA A 472 -16.50 -6.41 -0.18
CA ALA A 472 -16.46 -5.25 0.71
C ALA A 472 -17.76 -5.11 1.51
N HIS A 473 -18.92 -5.23 0.86
CA HIS A 473 -20.22 -5.20 1.54
C HIS A 473 -20.32 -6.32 2.60
N ARG A 474 -19.84 -7.53 2.31
CA ARG A 474 -19.86 -8.64 3.28
C ARG A 474 -18.90 -8.46 4.46
N PHE A 475 -17.85 -7.66 4.32
CA PHE A 475 -16.98 -7.24 5.42
C PHE A 475 -17.45 -5.95 6.11
N GLY A 476 -18.72 -5.55 5.95
CA GLY A 476 -19.24 -4.33 6.57
C GLY A 476 -18.64 -3.07 5.94
N HIS A 477 -18.45 -3.08 4.62
CA HIS A 477 -17.95 -1.98 3.79
C HIS A 477 -16.46 -1.65 3.95
N ARG A 478 -15.73 -2.44 4.76
CA ARG A 478 -14.28 -2.32 4.95
C ARG A 478 -13.60 -3.61 4.54
N LEU A 479 -12.93 -3.60 3.39
CA LEU A 479 -12.10 -4.73 2.98
C LEU A 479 -10.91 -4.90 3.96
N PRO A 480 -10.69 -6.11 4.49
CA PRO A 480 -9.48 -6.40 5.27
C PRO A 480 -8.26 -6.39 4.34
N GLU A 481 -7.06 -6.38 4.92
CA GLU A 481 -5.82 -6.53 4.16
C GLU A 481 -5.81 -7.72 3.21
N VAL A 482 -6.28 -8.84 3.74
CA VAL A 482 -6.31 -10.13 3.08
C VAL A 482 -7.47 -10.93 3.66
N PHE A 483 -8.05 -11.82 2.85
CA PHE A 483 -9.03 -12.78 3.33
C PHE A 483 -8.77 -14.16 2.73
N ALA A 484 -9.37 -15.19 3.31
CA ALA A 484 -9.07 -16.56 2.94
C ALA A 484 -9.56 -16.87 1.51
N GLY A 485 -8.77 -17.61 0.75
CA GLY A 485 -9.08 -17.93 -0.65
C GLY A 485 -10.00 -19.12 -0.85
N PHE A 486 -10.97 -19.34 0.04
CA PHE A 486 -12.01 -20.33 -0.18
C PHE A 486 -12.89 -19.94 -1.37
N GLU A 487 -13.40 -20.93 -2.10
CA GLU A 487 -14.39 -20.72 -3.14
C GLU A 487 -15.70 -20.17 -2.56
N ARG A 488 -16.41 -19.34 -3.32
CA ARG A 488 -17.80 -18.95 -3.08
C ARG A 488 -18.71 -20.14 -3.44
N ASP A 489 -18.76 -21.14 -2.57
CA ASP A 489 -19.48 -22.41 -2.74
C ASP A 489 -20.86 -22.40 -2.05
N GLY A 490 -21.61 -21.32 -2.22
CA GLY A 490 -22.88 -21.09 -1.52
C GLY A 490 -22.72 -20.37 -0.17
N ALA A 491 -21.49 -20.15 0.28
CA ALA A 491 -21.21 -19.23 1.38
C ALA A 491 -21.66 -17.80 1.03
N GLU A 492 -22.40 -17.16 1.94
CA GLU A 492 -22.89 -15.79 1.75
C GLU A 492 -21.84 -14.72 2.08
N VAL A 493 -20.77 -15.12 2.79
CA VAL A 493 -19.68 -14.25 3.24
C VAL A 493 -18.31 -14.87 2.96
N PRO A 494 -17.30 -14.07 2.56
CA PRO A 494 -15.91 -14.51 2.52
C PRO A 494 -15.38 -14.80 3.94
N VAL A 495 -14.46 -15.76 4.04
CA VAL A 495 -13.86 -16.15 5.33
C VAL A 495 -12.72 -15.21 5.68
N SER A 496 -12.78 -14.59 6.86
CA SER A 496 -11.73 -13.70 7.36
C SER A 496 -10.39 -14.43 7.54
N TYR A 497 -9.29 -13.76 7.20
CA TYR A 497 -7.94 -14.23 7.53
C TYR A 497 -7.57 -13.80 8.96
N PRO A 498 -7.13 -14.73 9.84
CA PRO A 498 -6.70 -14.37 11.19
C PRO A 498 -5.50 -13.42 11.17
N GLY A 499 -5.62 -12.27 11.84
CA GLY A 499 -4.54 -11.29 11.94
C GLY A 499 -4.44 -10.30 10.77
N ALA A 500 -5.36 -10.37 9.80
CA ALA A 500 -5.43 -9.35 8.75
C ALA A 500 -5.67 -7.96 9.35
N MET A 501 -4.96 -6.96 8.82
CA MET A 501 -5.18 -5.58 9.22
C MET A 501 -6.52 -5.06 8.72
N THR A 502 -7.15 -4.21 9.54
CA THR A 502 -8.42 -3.56 9.21
C THR A 502 -8.56 -2.23 9.98
N PRO A 503 -8.34 -1.07 9.31
CA PRO A 503 -8.05 -0.88 7.89
C PRO A 503 -6.56 -1.07 7.51
N GLN A 504 -6.34 -1.27 6.21
CA GLN A 504 -5.03 -1.19 5.54
C GLN A 504 -5.16 -0.33 4.28
N SER A 505 -4.15 0.47 3.95
CA SER A 505 -4.24 1.52 2.93
C SER A 505 -4.56 1.02 1.52
N TRP A 506 -3.79 0.07 0.97
CA TRP A 506 -4.01 -0.38 -0.41
C TRP A 506 -5.32 -1.17 -0.57
N SER A 507 -5.85 -1.74 0.53
CA SER A 507 -7.11 -2.49 0.57
C SER A 507 -8.29 -1.54 0.75
N ALA A 508 -8.12 -0.48 1.54
CA ALA A 508 -9.07 0.63 1.63
C ALA A 508 -9.18 1.38 0.30
N ALA A 509 -8.11 1.45 -0.50
CA ALA A 509 -8.12 2.09 -1.81
C ALA A 509 -8.58 1.18 -2.96
N ALA A 510 -8.57 -0.15 -2.78
CA ALA A 510 -8.98 -1.10 -3.82
C ALA A 510 -10.40 -0.84 -4.38
N PRO A 511 -11.42 -0.46 -3.57
CA PRO A 511 -12.72 -0.05 -4.09
C PRO A 511 -12.68 1.20 -4.98
N LEU A 512 -11.72 2.11 -4.76
CA LEU A 512 -11.55 3.31 -5.59
C LEU A 512 -11.00 2.95 -6.97
N LEU A 513 -10.07 1.99 -7.04
CA LEU A 513 -9.62 1.45 -8.32
C LEU A 513 -10.74 0.65 -9.00
N ALA A 514 -11.49 -0.17 -8.28
CA ALA A 514 -12.64 -0.89 -8.83
C ALA A 514 -13.67 0.08 -9.44
N LEU A 515 -13.92 1.22 -8.78
CA LEU A 515 -14.77 2.29 -9.30
C LEU A 515 -14.19 2.89 -10.59
N ARG A 516 -12.89 3.20 -10.63
CA ARG A 516 -12.17 3.66 -11.83
C ARG A 516 -12.32 2.67 -12.98
N THR A 517 -12.16 1.37 -12.70
CA THR A 517 -12.27 0.29 -13.68
C THR A 517 -13.69 0.17 -14.25
N LEU A 518 -14.71 0.21 -13.38
CA LEU A 518 -16.12 0.12 -13.78
C LEU A 518 -16.58 1.28 -14.64
N LEU A 519 -16.15 2.49 -14.30
CA LEU A 519 -16.44 3.71 -15.06
C LEU A 519 -15.56 3.86 -16.31
N GLY A 520 -14.52 3.03 -16.42
CA GLY A 520 -13.52 3.10 -17.48
C GLY A 520 -12.86 4.46 -17.57
N LEU A 521 -12.45 5.01 -16.42
CA LEU A 521 -11.81 6.31 -16.36
C LEU A 521 -10.35 6.23 -16.79
N ASP A 522 -9.99 7.10 -17.74
CA ASP A 522 -8.62 7.21 -18.22
C ASP A 522 -8.28 8.64 -18.62
N VAL A 523 -6.98 8.93 -18.73
CA VAL A 523 -6.48 10.20 -19.24
C VAL A 523 -5.88 9.97 -20.61
N VAL A 524 -6.60 10.39 -21.65
CA VAL A 524 -6.24 10.21 -23.06
C VAL A 524 -6.03 11.59 -23.67
N ASP A 525 -4.87 11.81 -24.30
CA ASP A 525 -4.49 13.08 -24.93
C ASP A 525 -4.69 14.32 -24.03
N GLY A 526 -4.54 14.13 -22.72
CA GLY A 526 -4.66 15.19 -21.72
C GLY A 526 -6.08 15.51 -21.27
N GLU A 527 -7.08 14.75 -21.72
CA GLU A 527 -8.49 14.86 -21.31
C GLU A 527 -8.93 13.63 -20.49
N LEU A 528 -9.90 13.84 -19.60
CA LEU A 528 -10.51 12.77 -18.82
C LEU A 528 -11.59 12.09 -19.67
N GLU A 529 -11.37 10.82 -20.01
CA GLU A 529 -12.35 9.99 -20.69
C GLU A 529 -13.05 9.04 -19.71
N ALA A 530 -14.32 8.75 -19.99
CA ALA A 530 -15.11 7.76 -19.28
C ALA A 530 -15.74 6.79 -20.29
N SER A 531 -15.53 5.50 -20.05
CA SER A 531 -16.07 4.41 -20.86
C SER A 531 -16.66 3.34 -19.92
N PRO A 532 -17.84 3.59 -19.33
CA PRO A 532 -18.41 2.72 -18.31
C PRO A 532 -18.76 1.34 -18.86
N ASN A 533 -18.49 0.29 -18.09
CA ASN A 533 -18.99 -1.07 -18.31
C ASN A 533 -19.52 -1.61 -16.98
N LEU A 534 -20.80 -1.32 -16.72
CA LEU A 534 -21.42 -1.50 -15.42
C LEU A 534 -22.25 -2.79 -15.37
N PRO A 535 -22.19 -3.56 -14.28
CA PRO A 535 -23.16 -4.59 -13.97
C PRO A 535 -24.58 -4.00 -13.85
N ASP A 536 -25.60 -4.84 -14.03
CA ASP A 536 -26.99 -4.39 -14.10
C ASP A 536 -27.48 -3.68 -12.82
N ASP A 537 -27.02 -4.12 -11.65
CA ASP A 537 -27.35 -3.53 -10.35
C ASP A 537 -26.63 -2.20 -10.07
N LEU A 538 -25.59 -1.88 -10.84
CA LEU A 538 -24.84 -0.62 -10.73
C LEU A 538 -25.19 0.39 -11.84
N ARG A 539 -26.18 0.10 -12.68
CA ARG A 539 -26.63 1.04 -13.74
C ARG A 539 -27.01 2.40 -13.13
N GLY A 540 -26.52 3.47 -13.76
CA GLY A 540 -26.74 4.84 -13.30
C GLY A 540 -25.79 5.30 -12.18
N LEU A 541 -24.75 4.51 -11.88
CA LEU A 541 -23.60 4.97 -11.12
C LEU A 541 -22.94 6.16 -11.81
N SER A 542 -22.96 7.33 -11.17
CA SER A 542 -22.26 8.53 -11.62
C SER A 542 -21.34 9.08 -10.53
N VAL A 543 -20.30 9.81 -10.96
CA VAL A 543 -19.33 10.44 -10.04
C VAL A 543 -19.16 11.90 -10.39
N ARG A 544 -19.41 12.77 -9.42
CA ARG A 544 -19.35 14.22 -9.59
C ARG A 544 -18.17 14.84 -8.84
N GLY A 545 -17.51 15.80 -9.45
CA GLY A 545 -16.44 16.55 -8.81
C GLY A 545 -15.09 15.84 -8.77
N ILE A 546 -14.81 14.96 -9.74
CA ILE A 546 -13.48 14.34 -9.94
C ILE A 546 -12.42 15.43 -10.10
N PRO A 547 -11.42 15.52 -9.21
CA PRO A 547 -10.30 16.45 -9.40
C PRO A 547 -9.51 16.07 -10.65
N PHE A 548 -9.37 17.02 -11.58
CA PHE A 548 -8.64 16.81 -12.83
C PHE A 548 -8.05 18.13 -13.32
N ARG A 549 -6.72 18.17 -13.50
CA ARG A 549 -5.96 19.30 -14.07
C ARG A 549 -6.37 20.68 -13.55
N GLY A 550 -6.44 20.84 -12.22
CA GLY A 550 -6.82 22.09 -11.54
C GLY A 550 -8.32 22.40 -11.50
N GLY A 551 -9.16 21.56 -12.12
CA GLY A 551 -10.60 21.68 -12.14
C GLY A 551 -11.32 20.48 -11.52
N ARG A 552 -12.63 20.42 -11.77
CA ARG A 552 -13.51 19.31 -11.39
C ARG A 552 -14.31 18.83 -12.59
N ARG A 553 -14.47 17.51 -12.72
CA ARG A 553 -15.21 16.85 -13.80
C ARG A 553 -16.27 15.93 -13.22
N ASP A 554 -17.38 15.83 -13.94
CA ASP A 554 -18.45 14.89 -13.64
C ASP A 554 -18.46 13.82 -14.74
N VAL A 555 -18.64 12.57 -14.36
CA VAL A 555 -18.70 11.43 -15.27
C VAL A 555 -19.99 10.62 -15.05
N PRO A 556 -20.59 10.08 -16.14
CA PRO A 556 -21.82 9.31 -16.08
C PRO A 556 -21.76 8.07 -15.20
#